data_AF-R9GTD0-F1
#
_entry.id   AF-R9GTD0-F1
#
_cell.length_a   1.000
_cell.length_b   1.000
_cell.length_c   1.000
_cell.angle_alpha   90.00
_cell.angle_beta   90.00
_cell.angle_gamma   90.00
#
_symmetry.space_group_name_H-M   'P 1'
#
loop_
_entity.id
_entity.type
_entity.pdbx_description
1 polymer ?
#
loop_
_entity_poly.entity_id
_entity_poly.type
_entity_poly.pdbx_seq_one_letter_code
_entity_poly.pdbx_strand_id
1 'polypeptide(L)'
;MKVKTIFIILITALVTIILMNNTEEIDMWIFGVKRISKLYIFAAVFLAGFSVGALAMRSRKKVIVPDEEKEYPEEDENQPLTNVYRGKLSDEDRDYIS
;
A
#
# COMPACT_ATOMS: atom_id res chain seq x y z
N MET A 1 10.10 -26.49 14.07
CA MET A 1 9.83 -25.71 12.85
C MET A 1 8.74 -26.40 12.05
N LYS A 2 7.83 -25.66 11.39
CA LYS A 2 6.82 -26.29 10.53
C LYS A 2 7.51 -26.80 9.26
N VAL A 3 7.01 -27.89 8.67
CA VAL A 3 7.54 -28.47 7.41
C VAL A 3 7.64 -27.41 6.32
N LYS A 4 6.64 -26.52 6.23
CA LYS A 4 6.66 -25.38 5.31
C LYS A 4 7.87 -24.45 5.47
N THR A 5 8.35 -24.25 6.70
CA THR A 5 9.52 -23.39 6.96
C THR A 5 10.80 -24.05 6.46
N ILE A 6 10.97 -25.35 6.72
CA ILE A 6 12.14 -26.11 6.25
C ILE A 6 12.16 -26.15 4.72
N PHE A 7 11.00 -26.37 4.10
CA PHE A 7 10.85 -26.36 2.64
C PHE A 7 11.23 -25.01 2.02
N ILE A 8 10.74 -23.91 2.60
CA ILE A 8 11.09 -22.55 2.16
C ILE A 8 12.60 -22.32 2.30
N ILE A 9 13.20 -22.68 3.44
CA ILE A 9 14.66 -22.53 3.65
C ILE A 9 15.44 -23.34 2.60
N LEU A 10 15.05 -24.58 2.33
CA LEU A 10 15.73 -25.44 1.36
C LEU A 10 15.67 -24.87 -0.06
N ILE A 11 14.49 -24.41 -0.50
CA ILE A 11 14.35 -23.72 -1.79
C ILE A 11 15.20 -22.46 -1.83
N THR A 12 15.18 -21.66 -0.76
CA THR A 12 15.92 -20.40 -0.71
C THR A 12 17.42 -20.65 -0.80
N ALA A 13 17.93 -21.67 -0.10
CA ALA A 13 19.33 -22.07 -0.16
C ALA A 13 19.72 -22.55 -1.58
N LEU A 14 18.89 -23.38 -2.21
CA LEU A 14 19.15 -23.87 -3.58
C LEU A 14 19.18 -22.73 -4.59
N VAL A 15 18.19 -21.82 -4.53
CA VAL A 15 18.16 -20.62 -5.38
C VAL A 15 19.41 -19.78 -5.15
N THR A 16 19.82 -19.57 -3.89
CA THR A 16 21.01 -18.78 -3.55
C THR A 16 22.28 -19.40 -4.14
N ILE A 17 22.44 -20.72 -4.08
CA ILE A 17 23.58 -21.44 -4.65
C ILE A 17 23.61 -21.30 -6.18
N ILE A 18 22.47 -21.54 -6.85
CA ILE A 18 22.35 -21.41 -8.31
C ILE A 18 22.71 -19.99 -8.73
N LEU A 19 22.19 -19.01 -7.99
CA LEU A 19 22.45 -17.60 -8.24
C LEU A 19 23.95 -17.35 -8.09
N MET A 20 24.57 -17.66 -6.95
CA MET A 20 26.02 -17.48 -6.72
C MET A 20 26.91 -18.20 -7.73
N ASN A 21 26.47 -19.33 -8.29
CA ASN A 21 27.24 -20.06 -9.29
C ASN A 21 27.14 -19.43 -10.70
N ASN A 22 26.16 -18.54 -10.94
CA ASN A 22 25.98 -17.84 -12.20
C ASN A 22 26.62 -16.43 -12.17
N THR A 23 27.91 -16.35 -11.84
CA THR A 23 28.66 -15.09 -11.68
C THR A 23 29.29 -14.59 -12.98
N GLU A 24 28.56 -14.66 -14.10
CA GLU A 24 29.05 -14.08 -15.35
C GLU A 24 29.24 -12.56 -15.22
N GLU A 25 30.41 -12.08 -15.62
CA GLU A 25 30.78 -10.67 -15.56
C GLU A 25 30.40 -9.92 -16.84
N ILE A 26 29.86 -8.71 -16.69
CA ILE A 26 29.67 -7.75 -17.80
C ILE A 26 30.60 -6.56 -17.56
N ASP A 27 31.12 -6.00 -18.65
CA ASP A 27 31.79 -4.70 -18.63
C ASP A 27 30.79 -3.58 -18.41
N MET A 28 30.84 -2.94 -17.24
CA MET A 28 30.04 -1.76 -16.97
C MET A 28 30.78 -0.50 -17.39
N TRP A 29 30.19 0.27 -18.30
CA TRP A 29 30.73 1.57 -18.75
C TRP A 29 30.52 2.69 -17.72
N ILE A 30 29.45 2.62 -16.92
CA ILE A 30 28.94 3.72 -16.08
C ILE A 30 29.89 4.09 -14.92
N PHE A 31 30.76 3.18 -14.50
CA PHE A 31 31.68 3.37 -13.36
C PHE A 31 33.16 3.21 -13.75
N GLY A 32 33.49 3.45 -15.03
CA GLY A 32 34.77 3.02 -15.62
C GLY A 32 34.74 1.52 -15.94
N VAL A 33 35.59 1.06 -16.87
CA VAL A 33 35.57 -0.31 -17.41
C VAL A 33 35.81 -1.34 -16.31
N LYS A 34 34.74 -1.72 -15.61
CA LYS A 34 34.79 -2.58 -14.43
C LYS A 34 33.91 -3.79 -14.69
N ARG A 35 34.52 -4.95 -14.55
CA ARG A 35 33.85 -6.25 -14.59
C ARG A 35 33.02 -6.40 -13.33
N ILE A 36 31.71 -6.48 -13.48
CA ILE A 36 30.78 -6.71 -12.38
C ILE A 36 29.86 -7.86 -12.77
N SER A 37 29.63 -8.79 -11.84
CA SER A 37 28.73 -9.92 -12.08
C SER A 37 27.29 -9.45 -12.31
N LYS A 38 26.62 -10.03 -13.32
CA LYS A 38 25.22 -9.77 -13.67
C LYS A 38 24.28 -9.84 -12.47
N LEU A 39 24.58 -10.73 -11.52
CA LEU A 39 23.80 -10.91 -10.31
C LEU A 39 23.76 -9.66 -9.43
N TYR A 40 24.90 -8.99 -9.26
CA TYR A 40 24.97 -7.76 -8.47
C TYR A 40 24.13 -6.65 -9.10
N ILE A 41 24.10 -6.60 -10.43
CA ILE A 41 23.27 -5.66 -11.18
C ILE A 41 21.79 -5.96 -10.93
N PHE A 42 21.37 -7.23 -11.08
CA PHE A 42 19.98 -7.62 -10.81
C PHE A 42 19.57 -7.38 -9.36
N ALA A 43 20.44 -7.70 -8.39
CA ALA A 43 20.18 -7.44 -6.98
C ALA A 43 20.04 -5.94 -6.69
N ALA A 44 20.92 -5.10 -7.24
CA ALA A 44 20.86 -3.66 -7.07
C ALA A 44 19.58 -3.07 -7.68
N VAL A 45 19.22 -3.47 -8.90
CA VAL A 45 17.98 -3.03 -9.58
C VAL A 45 16.75 -3.52 -8.83
N PHE A 46 16.75 -4.77 -8.36
CA PHE A 46 15.66 -5.34 -7.59
C PHE A 46 15.45 -4.57 -6.28
N LEU A 47 16.52 -4.29 -5.54
CA LEU A 47 16.45 -3.51 -4.29
C LEU A 47 15.97 -2.08 -4.56
N ALA A 48 16.50 -1.41 -5.58
CA ALA A 48 16.05 -0.07 -5.95
C ALA A 48 14.57 -0.06 -6.33
N GLY A 49 14.13 -1.00 -7.17
CA GLY A 49 12.74 -1.16 -7.56
C GLY A 49 11.83 -1.51 -6.39
N PHE A 50 12.28 -2.38 -5.47
CA PHE A 50 11.54 -2.72 -4.26
C PHE A 50 11.42 -1.51 -3.32
N SER A 51 12.48 -0.73 -3.12
CA SER A 51 12.43 0.49 -2.31
C SER A 51 11.46 1.53 -2.90
N VAL A 52 11.51 1.75 -4.22
CA VAL A 52 10.58 2.66 -4.90
C VAL A 52 9.15 2.12 -4.83
N GLY A 53 8.95 0.83 -5.09
CA GLY A 53 7.65 0.16 -5.00
C GLY A 53 7.07 0.20 -3.59
N ALA A 54 7.89 -0.03 -2.56
CA ALA A 54 7.48 0.07 -1.17
C ALA A 54 7.10 1.51 -0.79
N LEU A 55 7.84 2.50 -1.28
CA LEU A 55 7.50 3.91 -1.07
C LEU A 55 6.21 4.31 -1.81
N ALA A 56 6.02 3.84 -3.03
CA ALA A 56 4.80 4.06 -3.81
C ALA A 56 3.57 3.35 -3.20
N MET A 57 3.79 2.20 -2.56
CA MET A 57 2.77 1.43 -1.85
C MET A 57 2.41 2.05 -0.49
N ARG A 58 3.07 3.15 -0.07
CA ARG A 58 2.64 3.94 1.09
C ARG A 58 1.26 4.53 0.80
N SER A 59 0.24 3.76 1.19
CA SER A 59 -1.16 4.15 1.20
C SER A 59 -1.25 5.57 1.72
N ARG A 60 -1.77 6.49 0.89
CA ARG A 60 -2.24 7.77 1.40
C ARG A 60 -3.26 7.37 2.46
N LYS A 61 -2.95 7.62 3.74
CA LYS A 61 -3.95 7.51 4.80
C LYS A 61 -5.19 8.16 4.22
N LYS A 62 -6.27 7.39 4.01
CA LYS A 62 -7.59 8.01 3.85
C LYS A 62 -7.65 8.95 5.04
N VAL A 63 -7.78 10.24 4.76
CA VAL A 63 -8.18 11.19 5.78
C VAL A 63 -9.47 10.59 6.30
N ILE A 64 -9.37 9.89 7.44
CA ILE A 64 -10.52 9.67 8.29
C ILE A 64 -10.80 11.10 8.68
N VAL A 65 -11.66 11.75 7.91
CA VAL A 65 -12.39 12.92 8.40
C VAL A 65 -12.89 12.40 9.74
N PRO A 66 -12.41 12.95 10.87
CA PRO A 66 -13.03 12.63 12.13
C PRO A 66 -14.51 12.84 11.84
N ASP A 67 -15.34 11.80 12.03
CA ASP A 67 -16.76 12.04 12.16
C ASP A 67 -16.81 13.23 13.12
N GLU A 68 -17.18 14.40 12.58
CA GLU A 68 -17.52 15.55 13.37
C GLU A 68 -18.41 14.96 14.44
N GLU A 69 -18.00 15.18 15.69
CA GLU A 69 -18.74 14.75 16.87
C GLU A 69 -20.21 14.73 16.48
N LYS A 70 -20.83 13.55 16.54
CA LYS A 70 -22.28 13.46 16.53
C LYS A 70 -22.71 14.20 17.79
N GLU A 71 -22.71 15.51 17.72
CA GLU A 71 -23.49 16.41 18.55
C GLU A 71 -24.90 16.05 18.12
N TYR A 72 -25.44 15.07 18.84
CA TYR A 72 -26.86 14.83 18.86
C TYR A 72 -27.48 16.21 19.08
N PRO A 73 -28.36 16.69 18.17
CA PRO A 73 -29.05 17.92 18.45
C PRO A 73 -29.80 17.69 19.76
N GLU A 74 -29.49 18.48 20.78
CA GLU A 74 -30.34 18.53 21.97
C GLU A 74 -31.77 18.74 21.47
N GLU A 75 -32.64 17.81 21.81
CA GLU A 75 -34.06 17.85 21.43
C GLU A 75 -34.67 19.10 22.07
N ASP A 76 -34.73 20.19 21.33
CA ASP A 76 -35.58 21.31 21.67
C ASP A 76 -37.03 20.85 21.42
N GLU A 77 -37.70 20.44 22.51
CA GLU A 77 -39.07 19.90 22.56
C GLU A 77 -40.12 20.78 21.85
N ASN A 78 -39.76 22.00 21.45
CA ASN A 78 -40.68 22.98 20.85
C ASN A 78 -40.61 23.09 19.32
N GLN A 79 -39.78 22.29 18.62
CA GLN A 79 -39.73 22.33 17.16
C GLN A 79 -40.40 21.11 16.51
N PRO A 80 -41.26 21.30 15.48
CA PRO A 80 -41.84 20.17 14.77
C PRO A 80 -40.73 19.36 14.10
N LEU A 81 -40.64 18.07 14.47
CA LEU A 81 -39.63 17.10 14.01
C LEU A 81 -39.43 17.09 12.49
N THR A 82 -40.41 17.53 11.71
CA THR A 82 -40.37 17.56 10.24
C THR A 82 -39.39 18.60 9.67
N ASN A 83 -39.11 19.69 10.37
CA ASN A 83 -38.26 20.78 9.84
C ASN A 83 -36.76 20.54 10.05
N VAL A 84 -36.39 19.77 11.07
CA VAL A 84 -34.98 19.53 11.44
C VAL A 84 -34.29 18.57 10.44
N TYR A 85 -35.04 17.63 9.88
CA TYR A 85 -34.50 16.64 8.93
C TYR A 85 -34.65 17.03 7.46
N ARG A 86 -35.58 17.93 7.12
CA ARG A 86 -35.81 18.38 5.72
C ARG A 86 -34.58 19.04 5.11
N GLY A 87 -33.84 19.83 5.90
CA GLY A 87 -32.61 20.49 5.45
C GLY A 87 -31.44 19.54 5.15
N LYS A 88 -31.47 18.32 5.70
CA LYS A 88 -30.41 17.31 5.56
C LYS A 88 -30.69 16.24 4.48
N LEU A 89 -31.87 16.30 3.86
CA LEU A 89 -32.27 15.42 2.76
C LEU A 89 -31.83 16.03 1.42
N SER A 90 -31.46 15.15 0.49
CA SER A 90 -31.23 15.48 -0.93
C SER A 90 -32.50 16.08 -1.54
N ASP A 91 -32.37 16.92 -2.56
CA ASP A 91 -33.53 17.54 -3.22
C ASP A 91 -34.50 16.49 -3.78
N GLU A 92 -33.99 15.35 -4.28
CA GLU A 92 -34.82 14.22 -4.71
C GLU A 92 -35.60 13.56 -3.55
N ASP A 93 -34.98 13.42 -2.38
CA ASP A 93 -35.63 12.76 -1.22
C ASP A 93 -36.72 13.62 -0.59
N ARG A 94 -36.65 14.95 -0.76
CA ARG A 94 -37.63 15.91 -0.21
C ARG A 94 -39.00 15.79 -0.89
N ASP A 95 -39.04 15.43 -2.17
CA ASP A 95 -40.29 15.32 -2.92
C ASP A 95 -41.11 14.09 -2.54
N TYR A 96 -40.49 13.06 -1.96
CA TYR A 96 -41.18 11.83 -1.53
C TYR A 96 -41.96 11.97 -0.22
N ILE A 97 -41.66 12.99 0.59
CA ILE A 97 -42.25 13.20 1.92
C ILE A 97 -43.16 14.44 1.98
N SER A 98 -43.50 15.01 0.81
CA SER A 98 -44.31 16.22 0.71
C SER A 98 -45.78 15.97 0.39
#